data_AF-A0A4Z0APS8-F1
#
_entry.id   AF-A0A4Z0APS8-F1
#
_cell.length_a   1.000
_cell.length_b   1.000
_cell.length_c   1.000
_cell.angle_alpha   90.00
_cell.angle_beta   90.00
_cell.angle_gamma   90.00
#
_symmetry.space_group_name_H-M   'P 1'
#
loop_
_entity.id
_entity.type
_entity.pdbx_description
1 polymer ?
#
loop_
_entity_poly.entity_id
_entity_poly.type
_entity_poly.pdbx_seq_one_letter_code
_entity_poly.pdbx_strand_id
1 'polypeptide(L)'
;MRKSLLVLLLWAPFAMALLPPPVQRLDLPTQQAIQRFLLHNRILDTPQDLDNAPYIVAADAGRVLGANGERVHARGALDPSQPDYGIFRRGKVYTDPQTQELLGINADDIGSARFVTAGDLTTLAVQRVTQEIRAGDRLLRAQSPVDPATLQAPQAPPLVKGHIIDVPKGVTQIGVLDAVTLDKGRRDGLVEGQLLAVIKAGATVRDLLSSANTRLPDERAGTLLVFRTYEKLSYGLVLSASRSLAVMDRFETARQTQ
;
A
#
# COMPACT_ATOMS: atom_id res chain seq x y z
N MET A 1 -45.02 72.02 -12.24
CA MET A 1 -43.53 71.97 -12.25
C MET A 1 -43.03 71.55 -10.88
N ARG A 2 -42.50 70.31 -10.76
CA ARG A 2 -41.73 69.69 -9.64
C ARG A 2 -41.99 68.18 -9.70
N LYS A 3 -41.04 67.25 -9.57
CA LYS A 3 -39.59 67.15 -9.78
C LYS A 3 -39.34 65.63 -9.66
N SER A 4 -38.59 65.05 -10.59
CA SER A 4 -38.37 63.59 -10.75
C SER A 4 -37.91 62.88 -9.47
N LEU A 5 -38.45 61.67 -9.24
CA LEU A 5 -37.89 60.70 -8.30
C LEU A 5 -36.78 59.91 -9.02
N LEU A 6 -35.58 59.94 -8.44
CA LEU A 6 -34.37 59.32 -8.97
C LEU A 6 -34.16 57.96 -8.31
N VAL A 7 -34.09 56.92 -9.12
CA VAL A 7 -33.83 55.52 -8.74
C VAL A 7 -32.35 55.37 -8.37
N LEU A 8 -32.07 54.85 -7.18
CA LEU A 8 -30.73 54.44 -6.73
C LEU A 8 -30.62 52.92 -6.82
N LEU A 9 -30.01 52.42 -7.90
CA LEU A 9 -29.61 51.02 -8.06
C LEU A 9 -28.26 50.82 -7.36
N LEU A 10 -28.27 50.10 -6.25
CA LEU A 10 -27.09 49.66 -5.52
C LEU A 10 -26.47 48.47 -6.29
N TRP A 11 -25.28 48.65 -6.88
CA TRP A 11 -24.46 47.54 -7.37
C TRP A 11 -23.64 46.97 -6.22
N ALA A 12 -23.96 45.75 -5.77
CA ALA A 12 -23.07 44.98 -4.91
C ALA A 12 -22.22 44.04 -5.79
N PRO A 13 -20.87 44.04 -5.68
CA PRO A 13 -20.06 43.09 -6.40
C PRO A 13 -20.30 41.68 -5.82
N PHE A 14 -20.75 40.76 -6.66
CA PHE A 14 -20.80 39.34 -6.35
C PHE A 14 -19.37 38.85 -6.09
N ALA A 15 -19.02 38.66 -4.82
CA ALA A 15 -17.86 37.86 -4.45
C ALA A 15 -18.17 36.41 -4.82
N MET A 16 -17.68 35.99 -5.99
CA MET A 16 -17.75 34.60 -6.44
C MET A 16 -16.83 33.79 -5.52
N ALA A 17 -17.42 33.17 -4.48
CA ALA A 17 -16.71 32.21 -3.65
C ALA A 17 -16.20 31.08 -4.57
N LEU A 18 -14.88 30.98 -4.74
CA LEU A 18 -14.26 29.81 -5.34
C LEU A 18 -14.60 28.63 -4.43
N LEU A 19 -15.61 27.85 -4.81
CA LEU A 19 -15.82 26.53 -4.21
C LEU A 19 -14.52 25.74 -4.43
N PRO A 20 -13.90 25.20 -3.37
CA PRO A 20 -12.78 24.31 -3.56
C PRO A 20 -13.23 23.17 -4.50
N PRO A 21 -12.39 22.75 -5.45
CA PRO A 21 -12.74 21.67 -6.36
C PRO A 21 -13.18 20.45 -5.53
N PRO A 22 -14.19 19.68 -5.99
CA PRO A 22 -14.64 18.49 -5.27
C PRO A 22 -13.42 17.58 -5.04
N VAL A 23 -13.14 17.28 -3.76
CA VAL A 23 -12.11 16.31 -3.39
C VAL A 23 -12.45 15.01 -4.12
N GLN A 24 -11.60 14.61 -5.07
CA GLN A 24 -11.84 13.47 -5.93
C GLN A 24 -11.72 12.21 -5.06
N ARG A 25 -12.86 11.75 -4.50
CA ARG A 25 -12.90 10.56 -3.67
C ARG A 25 -12.67 9.33 -4.55
N LEU A 26 -11.82 8.43 -4.07
CA LEU A 26 -11.70 7.09 -4.63
C LEU A 26 -13.08 6.42 -4.63
N ASP A 27 -13.38 5.65 -5.68
CA ASP A 27 -14.60 4.87 -5.75
C ASP A 27 -14.57 3.72 -4.74
N LEU A 28 -15.76 3.23 -4.35
CA LEU A 28 -15.89 2.20 -3.31
C LEU A 28 -15.10 0.91 -3.62
N PRO A 29 -15.08 0.37 -4.86
CA PRO A 29 -14.26 -0.80 -5.20
C PRO A 29 -12.77 -0.59 -4.91
N THR A 30 -12.22 0.56 -5.29
CA THR A 30 -10.81 0.91 -5.04
C THR A 30 -10.52 0.98 -3.55
N GLN A 31 -11.38 1.65 -2.77
CA GLN A 31 -11.21 1.73 -1.31
C GLN A 31 -11.23 0.35 -0.66
N GLN A 32 -12.17 -0.52 -1.05
CA GLN A 32 -12.27 -1.89 -0.54
C GLN A 32 -11.06 -2.75 -0.91
N ALA A 33 -10.54 -2.60 -2.14
CA ALA A 33 -9.33 -3.30 -2.59
C ALA A 33 -8.12 -2.92 -1.72
N ILE A 34 -7.92 -1.62 -1.47
CA ILE A 34 -6.85 -1.11 -0.60
C ILE A 34 -7.03 -1.62 0.83
N GLN A 35 -8.23 -1.51 1.41
CA GLN A 35 -8.49 -1.96 2.78
C GLN A 35 -8.18 -3.45 2.95
N ARG A 36 -8.70 -4.31 2.06
CA ARG A 36 -8.44 -5.75 2.09
C ARG A 36 -6.96 -6.08 1.95
N PHE A 37 -6.24 -5.33 1.12
CA PHE A 37 -4.82 -5.54 0.94
C PHE A 37 -4.04 -5.19 2.22
N LEU A 38 -4.31 -4.03 2.82
CA LEU A 38 -3.63 -3.56 4.04
C LEU A 38 -3.92 -4.42 5.28
N LEU A 39 -5.03 -5.16 5.32
CA LEU A 39 -5.34 -6.08 6.42
C LEU A 39 -4.32 -7.21 6.56
N HIS A 40 -3.72 -7.66 5.45
CA HIS A 40 -2.91 -8.87 5.40
C HIS A 40 -1.46 -8.62 5.00
N ASN A 41 -1.10 -7.38 4.65
CA ASN A 41 0.23 -7.05 4.13
C ASN A 41 0.83 -5.91 4.94
N ARG A 42 2.02 -6.15 5.48
CA ARG A 42 2.78 -5.15 6.22
C ARG A 42 4.25 -5.28 5.86
N ILE A 43 4.85 -4.19 5.40
CA ILE A 43 6.30 -4.12 5.23
C ILE A 43 6.96 -3.61 6.50
N LEU A 44 8.15 -4.15 6.75
CA LEU A 44 9.12 -3.60 7.69
C LEU A 44 10.36 -3.19 6.90
N ASP A 45 10.90 -2.02 7.25
CA ASP A 45 12.05 -1.44 6.56
C ASP A 45 13.31 -2.27 6.81
N THR A 46 13.44 -2.86 8.01
CA THR A 46 14.58 -3.73 8.36
C THR A 46 14.15 -5.08 8.92
N PRO A 47 14.93 -6.15 8.69
CA PRO A 47 14.73 -7.45 9.34
C PRO A 47 14.77 -7.38 10.86
N GLN A 48 15.61 -6.49 11.39
CA GLN A 48 15.81 -6.28 12.81
C GLN A 48 14.52 -5.79 13.50
N ASP A 49 13.66 -5.04 12.80
CA ASP A 49 12.37 -4.58 13.34
C ASP A 49 11.46 -5.76 13.72
N LEU A 50 11.52 -6.85 12.95
CA LEU A 50 10.78 -8.08 13.24
C LEU A 50 11.52 -8.96 14.25
N ASP A 51 12.85 -9.02 14.15
CA ASP A 51 13.65 -9.92 14.99
C ASP A 51 13.64 -9.52 16.45
N ASN A 52 13.61 -8.21 16.72
CA ASN A 52 13.55 -7.64 18.07
C ASN A 52 12.13 -7.56 18.64
N ALA A 53 11.11 -7.88 17.84
CA ALA A 53 9.72 -7.86 18.31
C ALA A 53 9.46 -8.96 19.35
N PRO A 54 8.52 -8.74 20.29
CA PRO A 54 8.03 -9.81 21.15
C PRO A 54 7.57 -11.01 20.33
N TYR A 55 7.63 -12.21 20.89
CA TYR A 55 7.38 -13.43 20.13
C TYR A 55 6.57 -14.47 20.92
N ILE A 56 5.85 -15.31 20.19
CA ILE A 56 5.08 -16.43 20.72
C ILE A 56 6.06 -17.51 21.18
N VAL A 57 5.93 -17.90 22.45
CA VAL A 57 6.68 -19.02 23.04
C VAL A 57 5.89 -20.32 22.90
N ALA A 58 4.58 -20.26 23.13
CA ALA A 58 3.68 -21.40 23.01
C ALA A 58 2.27 -20.93 22.65
N ALA A 59 1.57 -21.77 21.89
CA ALA A 59 0.12 -21.73 21.77
C ALA A 59 -0.44 -22.91 22.57
N ASP A 60 -1.54 -22.72 23.30
CA ASP A 60 -2.20 -23.82 23.98
C ASP A 60 -2.72 -24.81 22.94
N ALA A 61 -1.97 -25.91 22.74
CA ALA A 61 -2.24 -26.92 21.74
C ALA A 61 -3.58 -27.61 22.03
N GLY A 62 -4.63 -27.18 21.32
CA GLY A 62 -5.99 -27.58 21.63
C GLY A 62 -6.94 -27.48 20.45
N ARG A 63 -6.54 -28.06 19.31
CA ARG A 63 -7.33 -28.30 18.08
C ARG A 63 -7.27 -27.16 17.06
N VAL A 64 -6.90 -27.54 15.84
CA VAL A 64 -7.15 -26.76 14.63
C VAL A 64 -8.67 -26.60 14.49
N LEU A 65 -9.19 -25.42 14.86
CA LEU A 65 -10.28 -24.66 14.23
C LEU A 65 -10.88 -23.65 15.23
N GLY A 66 -10.71 -22.36 14.93
CA GLY A 66 -11.69 -21.32 15.24
C GLY A 66 -11.52 -20.57 16.55
N ALA A 67 -10.57 -19.62 16.56
CA ALA A 67 -10.59 -18.23 17.08
C ALA A 67 -11.28 -17.86 18.43
N ASN A 68 -12.04 -18.71 19.08
CA ASN A 68 -12.82 -18.39 20.27
C ASN A 68 -12.21 -19.08 21.50
N GLY A 69 -11.43 -18.32 22.27
CA GLY A 69 -10.94 -18.74 23.58
C GLY A 69 -9.53 -19.35 23.61
N GLU A 70 -8.87 -19.47 22.45
CA GLU A 70 -7.47 -19.92 22.38
C GLU A 70 -6.53 -18.88 22.98
N ARG A 71 -5.58 -19.34 23.79
CA ARG A 71 -4.58 -18.49 24.45
C ARG A 71 -3.21 -18.80 23.89
N VAL A 72 -2.43 -17.75 23.75
CA VAL A 72 -1.02 -17.84 23.38
C VAL A 72 -0.18 -17.14 24.44
N HIS A 73 1.01 -17.67 24.65
CA HIS A 73 1.97 -17.17 25.61
C HIS A 73 3.15 -16.55 24.87
N ALA A 74 3.48 -15.32 25.23
CA ALA A 74 4.50 -14.53 24.54
C ALA A 74 5.56 -14.00 25.49
N ARG A 75 6.75 -13.76 24.93
CA ARG A 75 7.88 -13.16 25.63
C ARG A 75 8.28 -11.86 24.94
N GLY A 76 8.65 -10.87 25.76
CA GLY A 76 9.09 -9.55 25.32
C GLY A 76 8.28 -8.44 26.00
N ALA A 77 8.59 -7.19 25.67
CA ALA A 77 7.90 -6.03 26.21
C ALA A 77 6.59 -5.79 25.46
N LEU A 78 5.49 -6.28 26.03
CA LEU A 78 4.12 -6.01 25.56
C LEU A 78 3.52 -4.93 26.46
N ASP A 79 2.97 -3.90 25.83
CA ASP A 79 2.31 -2.78 26.48
C ASP A 79 0.86 -3.18 26.85
N PRO A 80 0.50 -3.24 28.15
CA PRO A 80 -0.86 -3.58 28.58
C PRO A 80 -1.91 -2.53 28.20
N SER A 81 -1.49 -1.28 27.94
CA SER A 81 -2.39 -0.21 27.50
C SER A 81 -2.81 -0.34 26.03
N GLN A 82 -2.10 -1.17 25.27
CA GLN A 82 -2.44 -1.50 23.89
C GLN A 82 -3.07 -2.89 23.85
N PRO A 83 -4.39 -2.97 23.69
CA PRO A 83 -5.07 -4.25 23.82
C PRO A 83 -4.77 -5.18 22.65
N ASP A 84 -4.54 -4.68 21.43
CA ASP A 84 -4.57 -5.52 20.23
C ASP A 84 -3.20 -5.58 19.51
N TYR A 85 -2.73 -6.81 19.28
CA TYR A 85 -1.49 -7.12 18.59
C TYR A 85 -1.77 -7.96 17.35
N GLY A 86 -1.04 -7.70 16.26
CA GLY A 86 -0.98 -8.60 15.13
C GLY A 86 0.13 -9.64 15.33
N ILE A 87 -0.15 -10.86 14.90
CA ILE A 87 0.79 -11.97 14.89
C ILE A 87 1.31 -12.10 13.47
N PHE A 88 2.62 -12.02 13.31
CA PHE A 88 3.29 -11.98 12.02
C PHE A 88 4.42 -13.00 11.94
N ARG A 89 4.69 -13.47 10.73
CA ARG A 89 5.86 -14.28 10.41
C ARG A 89 6.69 -13.59 9.37
N ARG A 90 7.99 -13.84 9.37
CA ARG A 90 8.88 -13.35 8.31
C ARG A 90 8.44 -13.96 6.97
N GLY A 91 8.07 -13.10 6.04
CA GLY A 91 7.70 -13.46 4.68
C GLY A 91 8.80 -13.14 3.68
N LYS A 92 8.37 -12.71 2.49
CA LYS A 92 9.24 -12.38 1.35
C LYS A 92 10.17 -11.21 1.66
N VAL A 93 11.42 -11.33 1.23
CA VAL A 93 12.39 -10.22 1.23
C VAL A 93 12.31 -9.48 -0.10
N TYR A 94 12.22 -8.15 -0.04
CA TYR A 94 12.21 -7.28 -1.20
C TYR A 94 13.60 -6.66 -1.40
N THR A 95 14.12 -6.84 -2.60
CA THR A 95 15.44 -6.34 -3.00
C THR A 95 15.30 -5.56 -4.29
N ASP A 96 16.04 -4.46 -4.40
CA ASP A 96 16.11 -3.67 -5.63
C ASP A 96 16.75 -4.53 -6.74
N PRO A 97 16.06 -4.71 -7.89
CA PRO A 97 16.54 -5.60 -8.95
C PRO A 97 17.82 -5.07 -9.62
N GLN A 98 18.11 -3.78 -9.53
CA GLN A 98 19.26 -3.14 -10.15
C GLN A 98 20.45 -3.07 -9.20
N THR A 99 20.22 -2.64 -7.96
CA THR A 99 21.31 -2.38 -6.98
C THR A 99 21.55 -3.54 -6.02
N GLN A 100 20.64 -4.52 -5.96
CA GLN A 100 20.62 -5.59 -4.96
C GLN A 100 20.49 -5.07 -3.52
N GLU A 101 20.05 -3.82 -3.33
CA GLU A 101 19.80 -3.26 -2.01
C GLU A 101 18.54 -3.87 -1.38
N LEU A 102 18.62 -4.22 -0.10
CA LEU A 102 17.44 -4.56 0.69
C LEU A 102 16.49 -3.36 0.81
N LEU A 103 15.28 -3.52 0.29
CA LEU A 103 14.20 -2.53 0.31
C LEU A 103 13.26 -2.71 1.50
N GLY A 104 13.05 -3.95 1.94
CA GLY A 104 12.20 -4.27 3.08
C GLY A 104 11.85 -5.75 3.14
N ILE A 105 11.09 -6.13 4.15
CA ILE A 105 10.58 -7.49 4.32
C ILE A 105 9.07 -7.48 4.52
N ASN A 106 8.39 -8.45 3.92
CA ASN A 106 6.99 -8.71 4.21
C ASN A 106 6.87 -9.38 5.59
N ALA A 107 5.96 -8.88 6.40
CA ALA A 107 5.47 -9.54 7.59
C ALA A 107 4.15 -10.22 7.23
N ASP A 108 4.18 -11.54 7.05
CA ASP A 108 3.01 -12.34 6.70
C ASP A 108 2.03 -12.37 7.88
N ASP A 109 0.77 -12.02 7.62
CA ASP A 109 -0.30 -12.00 8.63
C ASP A 109 -0.71 -13.43 9.02
N ILE A 110 -0.33 -13.82 10.24
CA ILE A 110 -0.70 -15.10 10.84
C ILE A 110 -2.02 -14.96 11.62
N GLY A 111 -2.27 -13.81 12.23
CA GLY A 111 -3.47 -13.57 13.01
C GLY A 111 -3.42 -12.29 13.86
N SER A 112 -4.32 -12.21 14.83
CA SER A 112 -4.29 -11.16 15.86
C SER A 112 -4.67 -11.72 17.22
N ALA A 113 -4.17 -11.08 18.27
CA ALA A 113 -4.45 -11.45 19.65
C ALA A 113 -4.57 -10.21 20.54
N ARG A 114 -5.38 -10.34 21.58
CA ARG A 114 -5.60 -9.32 22.60
C ARG A 114 -4.81 -9.61 23.85
N PHE A 115 -4.16 -8.60 24.42
CA PHE A 115 -3.52 -8.66 25.72
C PHE A 115 -4.53 -9.01 26.81
N VAL A 116 -4.20 -10.00 27.66
CA VAL A 116 -5.07 -10.41 28.78
C VAL A 116 -4.37 -10.20 30.12
N THR A 117 -3.15 -10.74 30.28
CA THR A 117 -2.48 -10.73 31.58
C THR A 117 -0.97 -10.71 31.41
N ALA A 118 -0.30 -9.82 32.15
CA ALA A 118 1.16 -9.82 32.29
C ALA A 118 1.62 -10.95 33.22
N GLY A 119 2.76 -11.55 32.92
CA GLY A 119 3.44 -12.56 33.73
C GLY A 119 4.81 -12.86 33.14
N ASP A 120 5.51 -13.89 33.63
CA ASP A 120 6.79 -14.35 33.07
C ASP A 120 6.70 -14.61 31.56
N LEU A 121 5.55 -15.14 31.15
CA LEU A 121 5.04 -15.06 29.79
C LEU A 121 3.75 -14.25 29.81
N THR A 122 3.67 -13.27 28.92
CA THR A 122 2.42 -12.52 28.71
C THR A 122 1.39 -13.44 28.06
N THR A 123 0.19 -13.46 28.60
CA THR A 123 -0.91 -14.24 28.04
C THR A 123 -1.79 -13.36 27.16
N LEU A 124 -2.02 -13.81 25.93
CA LEU A 124 -2.86 -13.15 24.94
C LEU A 124 -4.02 -14.08 24.55
N ALA A 125 -5.20 -13.51 24.30
CA ALA A 125 -6.35 -14.20 23.74
C ALA A 125 -6.36 -14.01 22.24
N VAL A 126 -6.32 -15.10 21.47
CA VAL A 126 -6.39 -15.03 20.01
C VAL A 126 -7.75 -14.49 19.58
N GLN A 127 -7.76 -13.56 18.63
CA GLN A 127 -8.98 -12.96 18.06
C GLN A 127 -9.24 -13.44 16.63
N ARG A 128 -8.17 -13.62 15.85
CA ARG A 128 -8.23 -14.00 14.44
C ARG A 128 -7.03 -14.88 14.12
N VAL A 129 -7.27 -15.89 13.32
CA VAL A 129 -6.25 -16.80 12.80
C VAL A 129 -6.40 -16.87 11.29
N THR A 130 -5.38 -16.48 10.56
CA THR A 130 -5.27 -16.66 9.09
C THR A 130 -4.44 -17.90 8.77
N GLN A 131 -3.42 -18.18 9.59
CA GLN A 131 -2.56 -19.35 9.51
C GLN A 131 -2.28 -19.89 10.91
N GLU A 132 -1.87 -21.15 11.01
CA GLU A 132 -1.45 -21.76 12.27
C GLU A 132 -0.38 -20.90 12.98
N ILE A 133 -0.67 -20.51 14.23
CA ILE A 133 0.24 -19.79 15.11
C ILE A 133 1.27 -20.76 15.66
N ARG A 134 2.54 -20.40 15.54
CA ARG A 134 3.68 -21.24 15.93
C ARG A 134 4.60 -20.51 16.89
N ALA A 135 5.34 -21.31 17.67
CA ALA A 135 6.45 -20.77 18.45
C ALA A 135 7.43 -20.05 17.52
N GLY A 136 7.84 -18.84 17.91
CA GLY A 136 8.70 -17.96 17.14
C GLY A 136 7.97 -16.88 16.33
N ASP A 137 6.65 -17.03 16.08
CA ASP A 137 5.87 -15.97 15.44
C ASP A 137 5.96 -14.66 16.24
N ARG A 138 5.98 -13.53 15.56
CA ARG A 138 6.27 -12.21 16.12
C ARG A 138 5.02 -11.41 16.36
N LEU A 139 5.02 -10.63 17.44
CA LEU A 139 3.94 -9.74 17.81
C LEU A 139 4.33 -8.31 17.46
N LEU A 140 3.55 -7.71 16.58
CA LEU A 140 3.67 -6.29 16.27
C LEU A 140 2.42 -5.57 16.77
N ARG A 141 2.62 -4.37 17.29
CA ARG A 141 1.50 -3.48 17.63
C ARG A 141 0.63 -3.27 16.39
N ALA A 142 -0.69 -3.30 16.59
CA ALA A 142 -1.62 -2.93 15.54
C ALA A 142 -1.30 -1.49 15.10
N GLN A 143 -1.17 -1.26 13.79
CA GLN A 143 -1.07 0.09 13.27
C GLN A 143 -2.47 0.67 13.12
N SER A 144 -2.60 1.99 13.28
CA SER A 144 -3.84 2.68 12.92
C SER A 144 -4.17 2.36 11.46
N PRO A 145 -5.41 1.90 11.18
CA PRO A 145 -5.85 1.66 9.80
C PRO A 145 -5.64 2.94 8.97
N VAL A 146 -5.08 2.80 7.77
CA VAL A 146 -5.13 3.89 6.79
C VAL A 146 -6.56 3.95 6.28
N ASP A 147 -7.20 5.10 6.39
CA ASP A 147 -8.47 5.33 5.72
C ASP A 147 -8.20 5.72 4.26
N PRO A 148 -8.49 4.85 3.27
CA PRO A 148 -8.24 5.19 1.88
C PRO A 148 -9.08 6.37 1.40
N ALA A 149 -10.18 6.72 2.09
CA ALA A 149 -10.98 7.89 1.76
C ALA A 149 -10.23 9.22 1.98
N THR A 150 -9.12 9.18 2.74
CA THR A 150 -8.25 10.33 2.99
C THR A 150 -7.12 10.47 1.97
N LEU A 151 -6.94 9.48 1.08
CA LEU A 151 -5.92 9.55 0.04
C LEU A 151 -6.27 10.64 -0.97
N GLN A 152 -5.44 11.66 -1.03
CA GLN A 152 -5.61 12.79 -1.93
C GLN A 152 -4.43 12.85 -2.90
N ALA A 153 -4.72 13.12 -4.17
CA ALA A 153 -3.67 13.36 -5.14
C ALA A 153 -2.84 14.59 -4.71
N PRO A 154 -1.51 14.48 -4.64
CA PRO A 154 -0.66 15.62 -4.35
C PRO A 154 -0.83 16.68 -5.45
N GLN A 155 -0.83 17.96 -5.06
CA GLN A 155 -0.97 19.08 -6.01
C GLN A 155 0.21 19.14 -6.99
N ALA A 156 1.42 18.85 -6.51
CA ALA A 156 2.64 18.81 -7.31
C ALA A 156 3.43 17.53 -6.97
N PRO A 157 3.12 16.39 -7.59
CA PRO A 157 3.83 15.14 -7.32
C PRO A 157 5.30 15.24 -7.75
N PRO A 158 6.26 14.78 -6.92
CA PRO A 158 7.65 14.64 -7.31
C PRO A 158 7.79 13.70 -8.51
N LEU A 159 8.74 13.99 -9.42
CA LEU A 159 9.01 13.15 -10.57
C LEU A 159 9.83 11.92 -10.18
N VAL A 160 9.16 10.79 -10.01
CA VAL A 160 9.78 9.50 -9.67
C VAL A 160 9.67 8.52 -10.84
N LYS A 161 10.71 7.67 -11.00
CA LYS A 161 10.76 6.53 -11.92
C LYS A 161 11.22 5.29 -11.17
N GLY A 162 10.69 4.13 -11.55
CA GLY A 162 11.03 2.85 -10.93
C GLY A 162 10.41 1.66 -11.66
N HIS A 163 10.35 0.51 -10.99
CA HIS A 163 9.81 -0.74 -11.50
C HIS A 163 8.83 -1.39 -10.53
N ILE A 164 7.86 -2.10 -11.10
CA ILE A 164 7.05 -3.04 -10.33
C ILE A 164 7.92 -4.26 -10.00
N ILE A 165 8.10 -4.58 -8.72
CA ILE A 165 8.99 -5.68 -8.30
C ILE A 165 8.26 -6.92 -7.80
N ASP A 166 6.98 -6.80 -7.47
CA ASP A 166 6.21 -7.93 -6.98
C ASP A 166 4.70 -7.72 -7.06
N VAL A 167 3.98 -8.83 -7.03
CA VAL A 167 2.54 -8.90 -6.84
C VAL A 167 2.29 -9.85 -5.67
N PRO A 168 1.98 -9.36 -4.46
CA PRO A 168 2.02 -10.19 -3.25
C PRO A 168 1.09 -11.42 -3.27
N LYS A 169 0.03 -11.41 -4.10
CA LYS A 169 -0.86 -12.57 -4.31
C LYS A 169 -0.30 -13.65 -5.26
N GLY A 170 0.90 -13.45 -5.82
CA GLY A 170 1.57 -14.44 -6.67
C GLY A 170 0.91 -14.68 -8.03
N VAL A 171 0.15 -13.71 -8.55
CA VAL A 171 -0.46 -13.81 -9.87
C VAL A 171 0.57 -13.56 -10.98
N THR A 172 0.49 -14.33 -12.06
CA THR A 172 1.40 -14.21 -13.21
C THR A 172 1.09 -13.00 -14.10
N GLN A 173 -0.11 -12.43 -13.97
CA GLN A 173 -0.57 -11.25 -14.68
C GLN A 173 -1.16 -10.26 -13.67
N ILE A 174 -0.82 -8.98 -13.83
CA ILE A 174 -1.31 -7.89 -13.00
C ILE A 174 -2.58 -7.32 -13.62
N GLY A 175 -3.70 -7.46 -12.92
CA GLY A 175 -5.02 -6.95 -13.32
C GLY A 175 -5.38 -5.61 -12.67
N VAL A 176 -6.54 -5.07 -13.07
CA VAL A 176 -7.13 -3.88 -12.43
C VAL A 176 -7.55 -4.23 -11.00
N LEU A 177 -7.33 -3.31 -10.06
CA LEU A 177 -7.48 -3.48 -8.60
C LEU A 177 -6.49 -4.46 -7.95
N ASP A 178 -5.50 -4.95 -8.67
CA ASP A 178 -4.39 -5.66 -8.03
C ASP A 178 -3.43 -4.66 -7.36
N ALA A 179 -2.96 -5.07 -6.19
CA ALA A 179 -1.90 -4.36 -5.48
C ALA A 179 -0.53 -4.88 -5.92
N VAL A 180 0.38 -3.94 -6.15
CA VAL A 180 1.73 -4.18 -6.62
C VAL A 180 2.74 -3.54 -5.67
N THR A 181 3.93 -4.11 -5.59
CA THR A 181 5.06 -3.55 -4.84
C THR A 181 5.98 -2.81 -5.79
N LEU A 182 6.39 -1.59 -5.41
CA LEU A 182 7.23 -0.69 -6.21
C LEU A 182 8.61 -0.54 -5.56
N ASP A 183 9.67 -0.50 -6.36
CA ASP A 183 11.08 -0.35 -5.93
C ASP A 183 11.47 1.07 -5.47
N LYS A 184 10.48 1.93 -5.22
CA LYS A 184 10.66 3.30 -4.73
C LYS A 184 9.76 3.53 -3.53
N GLY A 185 10.27 4.26 -2.55
CA GLY A 185 9.56 4.64 -1.34
C GLY A 185 9.57 6.14 -1.10
N ARG A 186 9.35 6.50 0.17
CA ARG A 186 9.36 7.89 0.63
C ARG A 186 10.73 8.54 0.47
N ARG A 187 11.83 7.78 0.59
CA ARG A 187 13.19 8.30 0.33
C ARG A 187 13.37 8.81 -1.11
N ASP A 188 12.65 8.20 -2.04
CA ASP A 188 12.72 8.50 -3.47
C ASP A 188 11.70 9.60 -3.87
N GLY A 189 10.89 10.07 -2.91
CA GLY A 189 9.89 11.11 -3.11
C GLY A 189 8.50 10.61 -3.51
N LEU A 190 8.22 9.30 -3.45
CA LEU A 190 6.84 8.85 -3.61
C LEU A 190 5.98 9.24 -2.41
N VAL A 191 4.76 9.68 -2.71
CA VAL A 191 3.77 10.04 -1.71
C VAL A 191 2.47 9.27 -1.94
N GLU A 192 1.74 9.02 -0.87
CA GLU A 192 0.42 8.40 -0.92
C GLU A 192 -0.56 9.33 -1.68
N GLY A 193 -1.46 8.74 -2.48
CA GLY A 193 -2.35 9.44 -3.40
C GLY A 193 -1.73 9.77 -4.77
N GLN A 194 -0.41 9.59 -4.96
CA GLN A 194 0.25 9.88 -6.23
C GLN A 194 -0.15 8.89 -7.34
N LEU A 195 -0.42 9.43 -8.54
CA LEU A 195 -0.69 8.64 -9.74
C LEU A 195 0.59 8.40 -10.55
N LEU A 196 0.79 7.17 -10.98
CA LEU A 196 1.93 6.74 -11.78
C LEU A 196 1.44 6.15 -13.11
N ALA A 197 2.14 6.45 -14.20
CA ALA A 197 1.94 5.80 -15.48
C ALA A 197 2.85 4.56 -15.56
N VAL A 198 2.28 3.42 -15.93
CA VAL A 198 3.06 2.21 -16.21
C VAL A 198 3.47 2.23 -17.68
N ILE A 199 4.76 2.04 -17.93
CA ILE A 199 5.38 2.04 -19.25
C ILE A 199 5.90 0.64 -19.55
N LYS A 200 5.37 0.05 -20.61
CA LYS A 200 5.82 -1.25 -21.10
C LYS A 200 6.88 -1.07 -22.15
N ALA A 201 8.00 -1.77 -21.97
CA ALA A 201 9.07 -1.80 -22.96
C ALA A 201 8.55 -2.37 -24.29
N GLY A 202 8.82 -1.68 -25.39
CA GLY A 202 8.48 -2.21 -26.71
C GLY A 202 9.22 -3.51 -27.00
N ALA A 203 8.55 -4.46 -27.65
CA ALA A 203 9.15 -5.74 -28.01
C ALA A 203 10.31 -5.56 -28.99
N THR A 204 11.32 -6.42 -28.89
CA THR A 204 12.36 -6.51 -29.92
C THR A 204 11.87 -7.41 -31.03
N VAL A 205 11.70 -6.86 -32.23
CA VAL A 205 11.26 -7.58 -33.41
C VAL A 205 12.42 -7.68 -34.40
N ARG A 206 12.52 -8.83 -35.08
CA ARG A 206 13.48 -8.98 -36.18
C ARG A 206 12.86 -8.39 -37.43
N ASP A 207 13.49 -7.35 -37.98
CA ASP A 207 13.15 -6.84 -39.28
C ASP A 207 13.57 -7.87 -40.34
N LEU A 208 12.59 -8.38 -41.09
CA LEU A 208 12.79 -9.42 -42.09
C LEU A 208 13.57 -8.91 -43.31
N LEU A 209 13.49 -7.61 -43.61
CA LEU A 209 14.16 -7.01 -44.76
C LEU A 209 15.61 -6.65 -44.45
N SER A 210 15.86 -6.01 -43.31
CA SER A 210 17.22 -5.64 -42.91
C SER A 210 17.95 -6.73 -42.12
N SER A 211 17.27 -7.80 -41.71
CA SER A 211 17.76 -8.82 -40.77
C SER A 211 18.23 -8.28 -39.40
N ALA A 212 18.00 -7.01 -39.10
CA ALA A 212 18.36 -6.38 -37.85
C ALA A 212 17.28 -6.57 -36.78
N ASN A 213 17.69 -6.55 -35.51
CA ASN A 213 16.76 -6.50 -34.39
C ASN A 213 16.39 -5.05 -34.10
N THR A 214 15.11 -4.72 -34.22
CA THR A 214 14.57 -3.37 -33.97
C THR A 214 13.67 -3.41 -32.75
N ARG A 215 13.88 -2.48 -31.82
CA ARG A 215 13.01 -2.34 -30.64
C ARG A 215 11.82 -1.44 -30.98
N LEU A 216 10.61 -1.94 -30.74
CA LEU A 216 9.41 -1.13 -30.85
C LEU A 216 9.42 0.01 -29.82
N PRO A 217 8.69 1.12 -30.06
CA PRO A 217 8.55 2.18 -29.08
C PRO A 217 7.97 1.67 -27.74
N ASP A 218 8.41 2.28 -26.65
CA ASP A 218 7.79 2.07 -25.35
C ASP A 218 6.37 2.64 -25.36
N GLU A 219 5.44 1.94 -24.71
CA GLU A 219 4.02 2.31 -24.69
C GLU A 219 3.49 2.46 -23.26
N ARG A 220 2.54 3.39 -23.07
CA ARG A 220 1.81 3.47 -21.80
C ARG A 220 0.83 2.30 -21.68
N ALA A 221 1.03 1.48 -20.66
CA ALA A 221 0.29 0.24 -20.45
C ALA A 221 -0.75 0.32 -19.32
N GLY A 222 -0.67 1.32 -18.44
CA GLY A 222 -1.62 1.45 -17.33
C GLY A 222 -1.40 2.66 -16.44
N THR A 223 -2.17 2.71 -15.34
CA THR A 223 -2.07 3.72 -14.29
C THR A 223 -2.11 3.06 -12.91
N LEU A 224 -1.22 3.47 -12.01
CA LEU A 224 -1.19 3.05 -10.61
C LEU A 224 -1.56 4.21 -9.69
N LEU A 225 -2.15 3.90 -8.55
CA LEU A 225 -2.32 4.77 -7.40
C LEU A 225 -1.43 4.29 -6.26
N VAL A 226 -0.48 5.12 -5.81
CA VAL A 226 0.28 4.83 -4.58
C VAL A 226 -0.64 5.02 -3.39
N PHE A 227 -0.85 3.98 -2.57
CA PHE A 227 -1.75 4.07 -1.41
C PHE A 227 -1.05 3.86 -0.07
N ARG A 228 0.20 3.36 -0.09
CA ARG A 228 1.01 3.22 1.11
C ARG A 228 2.49 3.36 0.78
N THR A 229 3.21 4.18 1.54
CA THR A 229 4.66 4.36 1.36
C THR A 229 5.44 3.87 2.57
N TYR A 230 6.60 3.25 2.31
CA TYR A 230 7.61 2.88 3.30
C TYR A 230 8.91 3.62 3.00
N GLU A 231 10.00 3.35 3.71
CA GLU A 231 11.26 4.08 3.49
C GLU A 231 11.76 3.91 2.05
N LYS A 232 11.89 2.66 1.60
CA LYS A 232 12.58 2.32 0.34
C LYS A 232 11.68 1.71 -0.73
N LEU A 233 10.46 1.31 -0.38
CA LEU A 233 9.47 0.74 -1.29
C LEU A 233 8.08 1.34 -1.01
N SER A 234 7.14 1.07 -1.90
CA SER A 234 5.74 1.45 -1.71
C SER A 234 4.80 0.41 -2.30
N TYR A 235 3.53 0.50 -1.89
CA TYR A 235 2.45 -0.24 -2.51
C TYR A 235 1.64 0.66 -3.44
N GLY A 236 1.39 0.15 -4.63
CA GLY A 236 0.51 0.76 -5.63
C GLY A 236 -0.68 -0.13 -5.92
N LEU A 237 -1.81 0.47 -6.30
CA LEU A 237 -2.99 -0.22 -6.81
C LEU A 237 -3.15 0.09 -8.30
N VAL A 238 -3.40 -0.94 -9.11
CA VAL A 238 -3.65 -0.75 -10.54
C VAL A 238 -5.04 -0.19 -10.74
N LEU A 239 -5.15 1.04 -11.24
CA LEU A 239 -6.44 1.67 -11.55
C LEU A 239 -6.92 1.34 -12.97
N SER A 240 -5.98 1.20 -13.90
CA SER A 240 -6.28 0.87 -15.29
C SER A 240 -5.11 0.16 -15.96
N ALA A 241 -5.44 -0.71 -16.91
CA ALA A 241 -4.48 -1.42 -17.73
C ALA A 241 -5.01 -1.47 -19.18
N SER A 242 -4.30 -0.82 -20.11
CA SER A 242 -4.56 -0.93 -21.55
C SER A 242 -3.86 -2.15 -22.17
N ARG A 243 -2.83 -2.65 -21.50
CA ARG A 243 -2.10 -3.88 -21.84
C ARG A 243 -1.83 -4.70 -20.58
N SER A 244 -1.48 -5.97 -20.77
CA SER A 244 -1.06 -6.82 -19.65
C SER A 244 0.17 -6.23 -18.96
N LEU A 245 0.02 -5.97 -17.68
CA LEU A 245 1.07 -5.47 -16.81
C LEU A 245 1.84 -6.65 -16.20
N ALA A 246 3.14 -6.48 -16.01
CA ALA A 246 4.03 -7.51 -15.49
C ALA A 246 5.02 -6.94 -14.47
N VAL A 247 5.58 -7.83 -13.66
CA VAL A 247 6.78 -7.52 -12.86
C VAL A 247 7.91 -7.10 -13.80
N MET A 248 8.74 -6.16 -13.36
CA MET A 248 9.75 -5.43 -14.12
C MET A 248 9.24 -4.41 -15.14
N ASP A 249 7.91 -4.25 -15.33
CA ASP A 249 7.41 -3.09 -16.07
C ASP A 249 7.80 -1.80 -15.33
N ARG A 250 8.22 -0.79 -16.10
CA ARG A 250 8.65 0.51 -15.58
C ARG A 250 7.43 1.34 -15.19
N PHE A 251 7.56 2.18 -14.18
CA PHE A 251 6.61 3.25 -13.92
C PHE A 251 7.32 4.60 -13.88
N GLU A 252 6.54 5.65 -14.13
CA GLU A 252 6.96 7.03 -13.91
C GLU A 252 5.79 7.88 -13.44
N THR A 253 6.08 9.01 -12.81
CA THR A 253 5.03 9.94 -12.37
C THR A 253 4.17 10.39 -13.54
N ALA A 254 2.85 10.21 -13.41
CA ALA A 254 1.94 10.58 -14.47
C ALA A 254 1.96 12.10 -14.65
N ARG A 255 2.30 12.57 -15.86
CA ARG A 255 2.09 13.99 -16.19
C ARG A 255 0.59 14.23 -16.26
N GLN A 256 0.08 15.12 -15.41
CA GLN A 256 -1.26 15.65 -15.61
C GLN A 256 -1.23 16.44 -16.91
N THR A 257 -1.80 15.87 -17.98
CA THR A 257 -2.17 16.67 -19.14
C THR A 257 -3.22 17.66 -18.68
N GLN A 258 -2.83 18.94 -18.61
CA GLN A 258 -3.75 20.06 -18.50
C GLN A 258 -4.68 20.11 -19.71
#